data_AF-A0A2S6NDV4-F1
#
_entry.id   AF-A0A2S6NDV4-F1
#
_cell.length_a   1.000
_cell.length_b   1.000
_cell.length_c   1.000
_cell.angle_alpha   90.00
_cell.angle_beta   90.00
_cell.angle_gamma   90.00
#
_symmetry.space_group_name_H-M   'P 1'
#
loop_
_entity.id
_entity.type
_entity.pdbx_description
1 polymer ?
#
loop_
_entity_poly.entity_id
_entity_poly.type
_entity_poly.pdbx_seq_one_letter_code
_entity_poly.pdbx_strand_id
1 'polypeptide(L)' 'MPEKRIDWTNAGTLIALAILVGTELVGASWAAGWALSGLFQLGATIGRVMEVVFIVIGFVGLYYFMRKAVDHEPFRH' A
#
# COMPACT_ATOMS: atom_id res chain seq x y z
N MET A 1 28.76 -22.43 2.14
CA MET A 1 27.93 -21.27 1.72
C MET A 1 27.36 -20.67 3.00
N PRO A 2 27.57 -19.39 3.31
CA PRO A 2 26.96 -18.81 4.51
C PRO A 2 25.44 -18.91 4.37
N GLU A 3 24.80 -19.51 5.36
CA GLU A 3 23.35 -19.68 5.40
C GLU A 3 22.71 -18.30 5.57
N LYS A 4 21.89 -17.90 4.59
CA LYS A 4 21.27 -16.58 4.53
C LYS A 4 20.25 -16.47 5.66
N ARG A 5 20.62 -15.87 6.80
CA ARG A 5 19.79 -15.81 8.01
C ARG A 5 18.70 -14.75 7.85
N ILE A 6 17.49 -15.08 8.30
CA ILE A 6 16.38 -14.15 8.37
C ILE A 6 16.46 -13.42 9.71
N ASP A 7 16.40 -12.09 9.66
CA ASP A 7 16.20 -11.25 10.84
C ASP A 7 14.70 -11.12 11.10
N TRP A 8 14.22 -11.89 12.08
CA TRP A 8 12.80 -11.93 12.45
C TRP A 8 12.31 -10.64 13.10
N THR A 9 13.20 -9.83 13.68
CA THR A 9 12.85 -8.54 14.27
C THR A 9 12.50 -7.57 13.16
N ASN A 10 13.40 -7.42 12.17
CA ASN A 10 13.17 -6.55 11.02
C ASN A 10 11.97 -7.02 10.19
N ALA A 11 11.81 -8.34 10.03
CA ALA A 11 10.63 -8.89 9.37
C ALA A 11 9.32 -8.51 10.10
N GLY A 12 9.30 -8.58 11.43
CA GLY A 12 8.17 -8.15 12.25
C GLY A 12 7.86 -6.66 12.08
N THR A 13 8.88 -5.80 12.10
CA THR A 13 8.73 -4.36 11.86
C THR A 13 8.12 -4.08 10.48
N LEU A 14 8.66 -4.71 9.43
CA LEU A 14 8.15 -4.53 8.07
C LEU A 14 6.70 -5.02 7.92
N ILE A 15 6.33 -6.12 8.57
CA ILE A 15 4.94 -6.62 8.55
C ILE A 15 4.00 -5.65 9.26
N ALA A 16 4.37 -5.17 10.46
CA ALA A 16 3.59 -4.20 11.21
C ALA A 16 3.41 -2.90 10.41
N LEU A 17 4.50 -2.41 9.80
CA LEU A 17 4.50 -1.24 8.95
C LEU A 17 3.61 -1.42 7.72
N ALA A 18 3.68 -2.58 7.06
CA ALA A 18 2.85 -2.90 5.91
C ALA A 18 1.35 -2.90 6.25
N ILE A 19 0.99 -3.43 7.43
CA ILE A 19 -0.41 -3.45 7.88
C ILE A 19 -0.88 -2.04 8.22
N LEU A 20 -0.13 -1.31 9.04
CA LEU A 20 -0.51 0.02 9.51
C LEU A 20 -0.60 1.01 8.34
N VAL A 21 0.53 1.24 7.66
CA VAL A 21 0.62 2.22 6.56
C VAL A 21 -0.16 1.74 5.34
N GLY A 22 -0.14 0.43 5.04
CA GLY A 22 -0.86 -0.11 3.90
C GLY A 22 -2.37 0.03 4.02
N THR A 23 -2.94 -0.23 5.20
CA THR A 23 -4.37 -0.06 5.43
C THR A 23 -4.78 1.41 5.29
N GLU A 24 -4.01 2.32 5.89
CA GLU A 24 -4.28 3.76 5.82
C GLU A 24 -4.16 4.29 4.38
N LEU A 25 -3.07 3.98 3.68
CA LEU A 25 -2.81 4.51 2.35
C LEU A 25 -3.79 3.96 1.31
N VAL A 26 -4.00 2.65 1.28
CA VAL A 26 -4.91 2.02 0.30
C VAL A 26 -6.36 2.36 0.63
N GLY A 27 -6.73 2.34 1.91
CA GLY A 27 -8.07 2.70 2.38
C GLY A 27 -8.41 4.17 2.08
N ALA A 28 -7.53 5.10 2.41
CA ALA A 28 -7.71 6.52 2.10
C ALA A 28 -7.80 6.76 0.59
N SER A 29 -6.96 6.09 -0.21
CA SER A 29 -7.01 6.21 -1.66
C SER A 29 -8.35 5.72 -2.21
N TRP A 30 -8.83 4.55 -1.80
CA TRP A 30 -10.14 4.06 -2.22
C TRP A 30 -11.27 5.00 -1.80
N ALA A 31 -11.29 5.45 -0.55
CA ALA A 31 -12.28 6.40 -0.05
C ALA A 31 -12.28 7.70 -0.87
N ALA A 32 -11.10 8.18 -1.29
CA ALA A 32 -10.98 9.33 -2.19
C ALA A 32 -11.60 9.06 -3.57
N GLY A 33 -11.35 7.89 -4.16
CA GLY A 33 -11.97 7.49 -5.44
C GLY A 33 -13.51 7.47 -5.38
N TRP A 34 -14.05 6.89 -4.30
CA TRP A 34 -15.49 6.88 -4.04
C TRP A 34 -16.05 8.30 -3.84
N ALA A 35 -15.39 9.10 -2.99
CA ALA A 35 -15.84 10.46 -2.66
C ALA A 35 -15.81 11.39 -3.88
N LEU A 36 -14.76 11.34 -4.69
CA LEU A 36 -14.63 12.15 -5.91
C LEU A 36 -15.67 11.73 -6.95
N SER A 37 -15.89 10.43 -7.15
CA SER A 37 -16.95 9.95 -8.02
C SER A 37 -18.33 10.46 -7.61
N GLY A 38 -18.63 10.40 -6.30
CA GLY A 38 -19.88 10.90 -5.74
C GLY A 38 -20.04 12.42 -5.91
N LEU A 39 -18.97 13.18 -5.68
CA LEU A 39 -18.94 14.63 -5.80
C LEU A 39 -19.24 15.10 -7.24
N PHE A 40 -18.70 14.40 -8.24
CA PHE A 40 -18.90 14.73 -9.66
C PHE A 40 -20.09 14.01 -10.31
N GLN A 41 -20.84 13.20 -9.56
CA GLN A 41 -21.99 12.43 -10.05
C GLN A 41 -21.68 11.59 -11.32
N LEU A 42 -20.51 10.95 -11.37
CA LEU A 42 -19.98 10.29 -12.57
C LEU A 42 -20.76 9.03 -13.02
N GLY A 43 -21.82 8.65 -12.29
CA GLY A 43 -22.56 7.41 -12.53
C GLY A 43 -21.79 6.16 -12.10
N ALA A 44 -22.49 5.02 -12.03
CA ALA A 44 -21.95 3.81 -11.41
C ALA A 44 -20.71 3.24 -12.13
N THR A 45 -20.71 3.23 -13.47
CA THR A 45 -19.62 2.65 -14.26
C THR A 45 -18.33 3.45 -14.11
N ILE A 46 -18.37 4.76 -14.35
CA ILE A 46 -17.18 5.63 -14.25
C ILE A 46 -16.74 5.74 -12.79
N GLY A 47 -17.68 5.76 -11.84
CA GLY A 47 -17.36 5.75 -10.42
C GLY A 47 -16.58 4.53 -9.97
N ARG A 48 -16.96 3.33 -10.44
CA ARG A 48 -16.19 2.13 -10.15
C ARG A 48 -14.80 2.16 -10.78
N VAL A 49 -14.66 2.70 -11.99
CA VAL A 49 -13.35 2.91 -12.60
C VAL A 49 -12.50 3.87 -11.75
N MET A 50 -13.09 4.96 -11.26
CA MET A 50 -12.43 5.91 -10.37
C MET A 50 -11.93 5.24 -9.09
N GLU A 51 -12.77 4.45 -8.43
CA GLU A 51 -12.38 3.66 -7.25
C GLU A 51 -11.19 2.74 -7.54
N VAL A 52 -11.23 1.99 -8.64
CA VAL A 52 -10.14 1.08 -9.04
C VAL A 52 -8.85 1.85 -9.33
N VAL A 53 -8.92 2.96 -10.07
CA VAL A 53 -7.76 3.80 -10.37
C VAL A 53 -7.11 4.29 -9.08
N PHE A 54 -7.90 4.78 -8.13
CA PHE A 54 -7.38 5.26 -6.86
C PHE A 54 -6.82 4.15 -5.97
N ILE A 55 -7.45 2.98 -5.92
CA ILE A 55 -6.88 1.80 -5.25
C ILE A 55 -5.52 1.45 -5.83
N VAL A 56 -5.39 1.42 -7.16
CA VAL A 56 -4.11 1.13 -7.84
C VAL A 56 -3.06 2.16 -7.45
N ILE A 57 -3.41 3.46 -7.43
CA ILE A 57 -2.49 4.51 -6.96
C ILE A 57 -2.04 4.25 -5.52
N GLY A 58 -2.94 3.89 -4.62
CA GLY A 58 -2.63 3.54 -3.23
C GLY A 58 -1.66 2.37 -3.13
N PHE A 59 -1.89 1.28 -3.89
CA PHE A 59 -0.97 0.13 -3.92
C PHE A 59 0.39 0.46 -4.53
N VAL A 60 0.44 1.28 -5.58
CA VAL A 60 1.71 1.72 -6.18
C VAL A 60 2.50 2.55 -5.17
N GLY A 61 1.84 3.47 -4.46
CA GLY A 61 2.46 4.24 -3.37
C GLY A 61 3.00 3.32 -2.27
N LEU A 62 2.19 2.36 -1.81
CA LEU A 62 2.58 1.39 -0.79
C LEU A 62 3.78 0.54 -1.25
N TYR A 63 3.80 0.10 -2.50
CA TYR A 63 4.90 -0.68 -3.06
C TYR A 63 6.24 0.09 -2.99
N TYR A 64 6.26 1.35 -3.42
CA TYR A 64 7.47 2.16 -3.37
C TYR A 64 7.89 2.48 -1.93
N PHE A 65 6.92 2.73 -1.04
CA PHE A 65 7.18 2.92 0.38
C PHE A 65 7.80 1.68 1.01
N MET A 66 7.21 0.50 0.81
CA MET A 66 7.73 -0.76 1.35
C MET A 66 9.08 -1.13 0.77
N ARG A 67 9.33 -0.84 -0.51
CA ARG A 67 10.66 -1.00 -1.11
C ARG A 67 11.71 -0.20 -0.36
N LYS A 68 11.41 1.07 -0.05
CA LYS A 68 12.30 1.92 0.75
C LYS A 68 12.45 1.40 2.18
N ALA A 69 11.39 0.91 2.81
CA ALA A 69 11.46 0.34 4.16
C ALA A 69 12.40 -0.88 4.19
N VAL A 70 12.27 -1.80 3.23
CA VAL A 70 13.14 -2.98 3.13
C VAL A 70 14.61 -2.61 2.91
N ASP A 71 14.88 -1.55 2.14
CA ASP A 71 16.25 -1.06 1.93
C ASP A 71 16.88 -0.51 3.24
N HIS A 72 16.08 0.05 4.15
CA HIS A 72 16.56 0.59 5.44
C HIS A 72 16.57 -0.47 6.56
N GLU A 73 15.61 -1.39 6.56
CA GLU A 73 15.47 -2.50 7.51
C GLU A 73 15.53 -3.84 6.78
N PRO A 74 16.72 -4.25 6.28
CA PRO A 74 16.87 -5.53 5.60
C PRO A 74 16.59 -6.69 6.56
N PHE A 75 15.64 -7.55 6.19
CA PHE A 75 15.29 -8.75 6.96
C PHE A 75 16.10 -9.98 6.54
N ARG A 76 17.00 -9.85 5.56
CA ARG A 76 17.80 -10.95 5.03
C ARG A 76 19.17 -10.45 4.59
N HIS A 77 20.22 -11.00 5.20
CA HIS A 77 21.63 -10.76 4.85
C HIS A 77 22.23 -11.98 4.18
#